data_AF-A0A532E6W8-F1
#
_entry.id   AF-A0A532E6W8-F1
#
_cell.length_a   1.000
_cell.length_b   1.000
_cell.length_c   1.000
_cell.angle_alpha   90.00
_cell.angle_beta   90.00
_cell.angle_gamma   90.00
#
_symmetry.space_group_name_H-M   'P 1'
#
loop_
_entity.id
_entity.type
_entity.pdbx_description
1 polymer ?
#
loop_
_entity_poly.entity_id
_entity_poly.type
_entity_poly.pdbx_seq_one_letter_code
_entity_poly.pdbx_strand_id
1 'polypeptide(L)'
;MMEEPVSQNEPLIQPIVEPFKRFLHAQSTSGVLLLAATVTAMVWANSPWAESYAAFWNTPVSLVVGSHALRETLLEWINDGLMAMFFFVIGLEIKREILVGELASFRQAALPLTAAFGGAMLPAMLYSILNTPGPGAPGWGIPMATDIAFALGILA
;
A
#
# COMPACT_ATOMS: atom_id res chain seq x y z
N MET A 1 -9.08 17.08 52.76
CA MET A 1 -7.92 16.79 51.90
C MET A 1 -7.69 15.29 51.96
N MET A 2 -7.41 14.69 50.79
CA MET A 2 -6.98 13.30 50.54
C MET A 2 -8.10 12.25 50.40
N GLU A 3 -8.20 11.45 49.35
CA GLU A 3 -7.58 11.35 48.01
C GLU A 3 -8.59 10.49 47.21
N GLU A 4 -8.99 10.89 46.01
CA GLU A 4 -9.78 10.00 45.15
C GLU A 4 -8.87 8.89 44.59
N PRO A 5 -9.34 7.62 44.50
CA PRO A 5 -8.52 6.54 44.00
C PRO A 5 -8.28 6.73 42.50
N VAL A 6 -7.01 6.95 42.14
CA VAL A 6 -6.54 6.99 40.76
C VAL A 6 -6.92 5.67 40.07
N SER A 7 -7.81 5.77 39.09
CA SER A 7 -8.27 4.65 38.26
C SER A 7 -7.08 3.98 37.55
N GLN A 8 -6.74 2.75 37.95
CA GLN A 8 -5.57 2.00 37.49
C GLN A 8 -5.74 1.29 36.14
N ASN A 9 -6.46 1.90 35.18
CA ASN A 9 -6.78 1.25 33.90
C ASN A 9 -6.46 2.08 32.66
N GLU A 10 -5.42 2.93 32.70
CA GLU A 10 -4.85 3.48 31.47
C GLU A 10 -3.82 2.51 30.89
N PRO A 11 -4.05 1.89 29.71
CA PRO A 11 -3.05 1.04 29.10
C PRO A 11 -1.80 1.88 28.80
N LEU A 12 -0.66 1.46 29.35
CA LEU A 12 0.67 2.12 29.27
C LEU A 12 1.18 2.43 27.85
N ILE A 13 0.44 2.04 26.82
CA ILE A 13 0.74 2.21 25.40
C ILE A 13 0.13 3.52 24.84
N GLN A 14 -0.81 4.16 25.56
CA GLN A 14 -1.47 5.40 25.09
C GLN A 14 -0.52 6.54 24.71
N PRO A 15 0.51 6.93 25.50
CA PRO A 15 1.34 8.10 25.16
C PRO A 15 2.18 7.92 23.90
N ILE A 16 2.44 6.68 23.47
CA ILE A 16 3.17 6.35 22.23
C ILE A 16 2.21 6.24 21.04
N VAL A 17 0.99 5.78 21.30
CA VAL A 17 -0.01 5.49 20.26
C VAL A 17 -0.85 6.72 19.91
N GLU A 18 -1.07 7.65 20.85
CA GLU A 18 -1.86 8.87 20.62
C GLU A 18 -1.29 9.78 19.50
N PRO A 19 0.03 10.04 19.45
CA PRO A 19 0.63 10.84 18.38
C PRO A 19 0.54 10.15 17.03
N PHE A 20 0.77 8.83 17.00
CA PHE A 20 0.66 8.01 15.79
C PHE A 20 -0.79 7.93 15.30
N LYS A 21 -1.77 7.79 16.20
CA LYS A 21 -3.20 7.84 15.89
C LYS A 21 -3.63 9.20 15.36
N ARG A 22 -3.18 10.31 15.97
CA ARG A 22 -3.46 11.66 15.47
C ARG A 22 -2.84 11.91 14.10
N PHE A 23 -1.64 11.39 13.86
CA PHE A 23 -0.96 11.45 12.56
C PHE A 23 -1.68 10.65 11.48
N LEU A 24 -2.17 9.45 11.82
CA LEU A 24 -2.98 8.61 10.93
C LEU A 24 -4.39 9.18 10.68
N HIS A 25 -4.95 9.95 11.62
CA HIS A 25 -6.27 10.60 11.47
C HIS A 25 -6.26 11.83 10.56
N ALA A 26 -5.09 12.41 10.27
CA ALA A 26 -4.98 13.37 9.19
C ALA A 26 -4.86 12.59 7.87
N GLN A 27 -6.00 12.27 7.26
CA GLN A 27 -6.09 11.59 5.95
C GLN A 27 -5.24 12.27 4.86
N SER A 28 -5.04 13.58 4.98
CA SER A 28 -4.13 14.37 4.12
C SER A 28 -2.64 14.15 4.42
N THR A 29 -2.27 13.83 5.66
CA THR A 29 -0.87 13.63 6.07
C THR A 29 -0.26 12.38 5.45
N SER A 30 -1.02 11.29 5.31
CA SER A 30 -0.54 10.10 4.60
C SER A 30 -0.28 10.37 3.11
N GLY A 31 -1.17 11.11 2.43
CA GLY A 31 -0.98 11.53 1.04
C GLY A 31 0.25 12.43 0.85
N VAL A 32 0.46 13.41 1.73
CA VAL A 32 1.63 14.29 1.70
C VAL A 32 2.93 13.52 1.92
N LEU A 33 2.96 12.58 2.86
CA LEU A 33 4.14 11.74 3.09
C LEU A 33 4.46 10.85 1.90
N LEU A 34 3.43 10.25 1.30
CA LEU A 34 3.60 9.41 0.11
C LEU A 34 4.20 10.23 -1.02
N LEU A 35 3.67 11.43 -1.27
CA LEU A 35 4.21 12.36 -2.26
C LEU A 35 5.66 12.76 -1.94
N ALA A 36 5.96 13.08 -0.68
CA ALA A 36 7.31 13.42 -0.25
C ALA A 36 8.29 12.25 -0.47
N ALA A 37 7.87 11.02 -0.17
CA ALA A 37 8.66 9.81 -0.41
C ALA A 37 8.90 9.60 -1.91
N THR A 38 7.86 9.74 -2.75
CA THR A 38 7.97 9.65 -4.22
C THR A 38 8.94 10.68 -4.77
N VAL A 39 8.80 11.96 -4.38
CA VAL A 39 9.69 13.03 -4.83
C VAL A 39 11.12 12.77 -4.38
N THR A 40 11.33 12.32 -3.14
CA THR A 40 12.66 11.97 -2.62
C THR A 40 13.29 10.84 -3.43
N ALA A 41 12.53 9.77 -3.73
CA ALA A 41 13.00 8.66 -4.55
C ALA A 41 13.33 9.11 -5.98
N MET A 42 12.47 9.93 -6.60
CA MET A 42 12.72 10.49 -7.93
C MET A 42 13.98 11.35 -7.97
N VAL A 43 14.16 12.25 -6.99
CA VAL A 43 15.35 13.10 -6.89
C VAL A 43 16.60 12.23 -6.72
N TRP A 44 16.59 11.27 -5.80
CA TRP A 44 17.75 10.40 -5.56
C TRP A 44 18.11 9.59 -6.80
N ALA A 45 17.12 8.95 -7.45
CA ALA A 45 17.33 8.13 -8.64
C ALA A 45 17.78 8.91 -9.89
N ASN A 46 17.51 10.21 -9.98
CA ASN A 46 17.89 11.07 -11.10
C ASN A 46 19.04 12.05 -10.78
N SER A 47 19.68 11.89 -9.62
CA SER A 47 20.80 12.73 -9.17
C SER A 47 22.16 12.14 -9.55
N PRO A 48 23.29 12.86 -9.34
CA PRO A 48 24.63 12.29 -9.45
C PRO A 48 24.87 11.06 -8.55
N TRP A 49 24.01 10.81 -7.55
CA TRP A 49 24.06 9.65 -6.67
C TRP A 49 23.17 8.48 -7.14
N ALA A 50 22.68 8.48 -8.37
CA ALA A 50 21.82 7.43 -8.91
C ALA A 50 22.40 6.01 -8.75
N GLU A 51 23.72 5.85 -8.88
CA GLU A 51 24.39 4.57 -8.65
C GLU A 51 24.23 4.08 -7.20
N SER A 52 24.25 4.99 -6.22
CA SER A 52 24.02 4.63 -4.81
C SER A 52 22.58 4.18 -4.58
N TYR A 53 21.60 4.79 -5.25
CA TYR A 53 20.20 4.37 -5.21
C TYR A 53 20.04 2.96 -5.77
N ALA A 54 20.61 2.70 -6.96
CA ALA A 54 20.58 1.39 -7.58
C ALA A 54 21.30 0.33 -6.73
N ALA A 55 22.48 0.64 -6.19
CA ALA A 55 23.23 -0.29 -5.34
C ALA A 55 22.48 -0.61 -4.04
N PHE A 56 21.84 0.39 -3.41
CA PHE A 56 21.04 0.20 -2.22
C PHE A 56 19.91 -0.81 -2.47
N TRP A 57 19.09 -0.60 -3.50
CA TRP A 57 17.95 -1.48 -3.80
C TRP A 57 18.35 -2.86 -4.32
N ASN A 58 19.48 -2.97 -5.03
CA ASN A 58 20.04 -4.24 -5.50
C ASN A 58 20.91 -4.96 -4.46
N THR A 59 20.94 -4.50 -3.20
CA THR A 59 21.70 -5.17 -2.14
C THR A 59 21.18 -6.60 -1.97
N PRO A 60 22.03 -7.64 -2.13
CA PRO A 60 21.59 -9.02 -2.03
C PRO A 60 21.30 -9.37 -0.55
N VAL A 61 20.09 -9.85 -0.29
CA VAL A 61 19.64 -10.29 1.03
C VAL A 61 19.26 -11.76 0.93
N SER A 62 19.95 -12.60 1.68
CA SER A 62 19.68 -14.04 1.68
C SER A 62 19.31 -14.56 3.06
N LEU A 63 18.27 -15.38 3.09
CA LEU A 63 17.85 -16.13 4.28
C LEU A 63 18.09 -17.61 4.01
N VAL A 64 18.91 -18.24 4.85
CA VAL A 64 19.27 -19.66 4.72
C VAL A 64 18.80 -20.41 5.95
N VAL A 65 17.99 -21.45 5.73
CA VAL A 65 17.48 -22.36 6.78
C VAL A 65 17.73 -23.80 6.34
N GLY A 66 18.76 -24.42 6.92
CA GLY A 66 19.20 -25.77 6.51
C GLY A 66 19.63 -25.81 5.04
N SER A 67 18.97 -26.65 4.24
CA SER A 67 19.21 -26.75 2.79
C SER A 67 18.42 -25.74 1.95
N HIS A 68 17.52 -24.97 2.56
CA HIS A 68 16.72 -23.98 1.86
C HIS A 68 17.41 -22.62 1.90
N ALA A 69 17.51 -21.95 0.75
CA ALA A 69 18.05 -20.61 0.63
C ALA A 69 17.09 -19.76 -0.20
N LEU A 70 16.62 -18.67 0.38
CA LEU A 70 15.90 -17.61 -0.32
C LEU A 70 16.90 -16.48 -0.57
N ARG A 71 17.06 -16.10 -1.84
CA ARG A 71 18.05 -15.09 -2.26
C ARG A 71 17.33 -14.07 -3.13
N GLU A 72 17.08 -12.92 -2.56
CA GLU A 72 16.37 -11.83 -3.22
C GLU A 72 17.15 -10.53 -2.99
N THR A 73 16.90 -9.54 -3.81
CA THR A 73 17.38 -8.18 -3.57
C THR A 73 16.61 -7.53 -2.42
N LEU A 74 17.19 -6.47 -1.84
CA LEU A 74 16.52 -5.68 -0.81
C LEU A 74 15.16 -5.15 -1.30
N LEU A 75 15.08 -4.75 -2.57
CA LEU A 75 13.84 -4.31 -3.20
C LEU A 75 12.76 -5.39 -3.22
N GLU A 76 13.11 -6.61 -3.65
CA GLU A 76 12.18 -7.75 -3.70
C GLU A 76 11.68 -8.12 -2.30
N TRP A 77 12.58 -8.18 -1.30
CA TRP A 77 12.20 -8.42 0.10
C TRP A 77 11.22 -7.38 0.64
N ILE A 78 11.50 -6.10 0.41
CA ILE A 78 10.65 -5.00 0.89
C ILE A 78 9.31 -5.02 0.16
N ASN A 79 9.30 -5.24 -1.16
CA ASN A 79 8.08 -5.36 -1.95
C ASN A 79 7.21 -6.49 -1.44
N ASP A 80 7.75 -7.70 -1.29
CA ASP A 80 6.99 -8.86 -0.84
C ASP A 80 6.47 -8.67 0.59
N GLY A 81 7.31 -8.18 1.50
CA GLY A 81 6.95 -7.95 2.90
C GLY A 81 5.88 -6.85 3.08
N LEU A 82 6.09 -5.69 2.47
CA LEU A 82 5.15 -4.58 2.57
C LEU A 82 3.84 -4.86 1.82
N MET A 83 3.91 -5.51 0.65
CA MET A 83 2.71 -5.89 -0.10
C MET A 83 1.90 -6.96 0.63
N ALA A 84 2.56 -7.93 1.29
CA ALA A 84 1.86 -8.89 2.14
C ALA A 84 1.09 -8.19 3.28
N MET A 85 1.70 -7.22 3.96
CA MET A 85 1.02 -6.43 4.99
C MET A 85 -0.11 -5.57 4.41
N PHE A 86 0.12 -4.91 3.28
CA PHE A 86 -0.88 -4.08 2.60
C PHE A 86 -2.12 -4.91 2.20
N PHE A 87 -1.92 -6.02 1.50
CA PHE A 87 -3.02 -6.89 1.08
C PHE A 87 -3.71 -7.59 2.24
N PHE A 88 -3.02 -7.84 3.35
CA PHE A 88 -3.65 -8.34 4.56
C PHE A 88 -4.67 -7.33 5.11
N VAL A 89 -4.28 -6.06 5.26
CA VAL A 89 -5.19 -4.99 5.72
C VAL A 89 -6.35 -4.80 4.74
N ILE A 90 -6.06 -4.74 3.44
CA ILE A 90 -7.10 -4.65 2.40
C ILE A 90 -8.04 -5.85 2.44
N GLY A 91 -7.53 -7.06 2.66
CA GLY A 91 -8.35 -8.26 2.78
C GLY A 91 -9.29 -8.23 3.99
N LEU A 92 -8.82 -7.70 5.13
CA LEU A 92 -9.66 -7.47 6.31
C LEU A 92 -10.75 -6.42 6.03
N GLU A 93 -10.41 -5.36 5.31
CA GLU A 93 -11.34 -4.30 4.96
C GLU A 93 -12.42 -4.79 3.99
N ILE A 94 -12.03 -5.54 2.95
CA ILE A 94 -12.99 -6.18 2.03
C ILE A 94 -13.91 -7.13 2.79
N LYS A 95 -13.37 -7.93 3.73
CA LYS A 95 -14.19 -8.79 4.58
C LYS A 95 -15.18 -7.98 5.42
N ARG A 96 -14.77 -6.84 5.99
CA ARG A 96 -15.65 -5.93 6.74
C ARG A 96 -16.77 -5.41 5.84
N GLU A 97 -16.44 -4.93 4.64
CA GLU A 97 -17.40 -4.41 3.66
C GLU A 97 -18.44 -5.45 3.22
N ILE A 98 -18.01 -6.71 3.05
CA ILE A 98 -18.90 -7.82 2.70
C ILE A 98 -19.83 -8.21 3.86
N LEU A 99 -19.37 -8.11 5.11
CA LEU A 99 -20.16 -8.54 6.27
C LEU A 99 -21.15 -7.48 6.74
N VAL A 100 -20.74 -6.22 6.78
CA VAL A 100 -21.48 -5.13 7.42
C VAL A 100 -21.43 -3.80 6.67
N GLY A 101 -20.81 -3.74 5.50
CA GLY A 101 -20.63 -2.51 4.73
C GLY A 101 -21.44 -2.46 3.44
N GLU A 102 -20.95 -1.67 2.48
CA GLU A 102 -21.62 -1.39 1.19
C GLU A 102 -21.61 -2.60 0.24
N LEU A 103 -20.80 -3.61 0.52
CA LEU A 103 -20.79 -4.86 -0.24
C LEU A 103 -21.69 -5.95 0.37
N ALA A 104 -22.34 -5.69 1.51
CA ALA A 104 -23.12 -6.69 2.23
C ALA A 104 -24.44 -7.07 1.54
N SER A 105 -25.03 -6.16 0.75
CA SER A 105 -26.23 -6.46 -0.04
C SER A 105 -25.95 -6.35 -1.53
N PHE A 106 -26.53 -7.25 -2.33
CA PHE A 106 -26.37 -7.23 -3.78
C PHE A 106 -26.79 -5.90 -4.41
N ARG A 107 -27.82 -5.25 -3.84
CA ARG A 107 -28.31 -3.95 -4.34
C ARG A 107 -27.28 -2.83 -4.16
N GLN A 108 -26.58 -2.80 -3.04
CA GLN A 108 -25.52 -1.82 -2.79
C GLN A 108 -24.25 -2.18 -3.56
N ALA A 109 -23.88 -3.46 -3.57
CA ALA A 109 -22.66 -3.96 -4.21
C ALA A 109 -22.66 -3.83 -5.74
N ALA A 110 -23.83 -3.83 -6.39
CA ALA A 110 -23.95 -3.80 -7.85
C ALA A 110 -23.27 -2.57 -8.48
N LEU A 111 -23.45 -1.38 -7.90
CA LEU A 111 -22.85 -0.15 -8.44
C LEU A 111 -21.31 -0.14 -8.30
N PRO A 112 -20.71 -0.37 -7.11
CA PRO A 112 -19.26 -0.46 -6.96
C PRO A 112 -18.63 -1.58 -7.80
N LEU A 113 -19.24 -2.78 -7.86
CA LEU A 113 -18.67 -3.88 -8.66
C LEU A 113 -18.66 -3.56 -10.14
N THR A 114 -19.75 -3.02 -10.68
CA THR A 114 -19.82 -2.69 -12.11
C THR A 114 -18.89 -1.54 -12.47
N ALA A 115 -18.79 -0.52 -11.61
CA ALA A 115 -17.84 0.58 -11.76
C ALA A 115 -16.39 0.09 -11.71
N ALA A 116 -16.04 -0.77 -10.74
CA ALA A 116 -14.69 -1.35 -10.61
C ALA A 116 -14.35 -2.26 -11.80
N PHE A 117 -15.28 -3.10 -12.24
CA PHE A 117 -15.07 -3.97 -13.39
C PHE A 117 -14.84 -3.17 -14.67
N GLY A 118 -15.66 -2.14 -14.93
CA GLY A 118 -15.46 -1.25 -16.07
C GLY A 118 -14.16 -0.45 -15.99
N GLY A 119 -13.87 0.11 -14.81
CA GLY A 119 -12.65 0.88 -14.54
C GLY A 119 -11.37 0.06 -14.63
N ALA A 120 -11.43 -1.25 -14.37
CA ALA A 120 -10.31 -2.17 -14.49
C ALA A 120 -10.15 -2.76 -15.90
N MET A 121 -11.26 -3.17 -16.51
CA MET A 121 -11.26 -3.89 -17.79
C MET A 121 -10.89 -2.95 -18.95
N LEU A 122 -11.40 -1.71 -18.94
CA LEU A 122 -11.16 -0.78 -20.04
C LEU A 122 -9.65 -0.43 -20.20
N PRO A 123 -8.91 -0.02 -19.14
CA PRO A 123 -7.47 0.23 -19.27
C PRO A 123 -6.66 -1.01 -19.66
N ALA A 124 -7.01 -2.18 -19.13
CA ALA A 124 -6.38 -3.45 -19.46
C ALA A 124 -6.52 -3.80 -20.96
N MET A 125 -7.74 -3.66 -21.50
CA MET A 125 -8.03 -3.90 -22.91
C MET A 125 -7.30 -2.90 -23.80
N LEU A 126 -7.35 -1.60 -23.46
CA LEU A 126 -6.65 -0.56 -24.20
C LEU A 126 -5.14 -0.84 -24.25
N TYR A 127 -4.52 -1.20 -23.12
CA TYR A 127 -3.11 -1.57 -23.10
C TYR A 127 -2.82 -2.77 -23.99
N SER A 128 -3.64 -3.82 -23.92
CA SER A 128 -3.42 -5.04 -24.69
C SER A 128 -3.57 -4.83 -26.20
N ILE A 129 -4.42 -3.89 -26.63
CA ILE A 129 -4.61 -3.54 -28.04
C ILE A 129 -3.47 -2.65 -28.54
N LEU A 130 -3.06 -1.67 -27.72
CA LEU A 130 -2.03 -0.70 -28.10
C LEU A 130 -0.61 -1.28 -28.02
N ASN A 131 -0.39 -2.24 -27.12
CA ASN A 131 0.92 -2.84 -26.91
C ASN A 131 1.11 -4.08 -27.79
N THR A 132 1.91 -3.93 -28.84
CA THR A 132 2.24 -5.01 -29.78
C THR A 132 3.03 -6.14 -29.08
N PRO A 133 3.02 -7.37 -29.62
CA PRO A 133 3.79 -8.49 -29.08
C PRO A 133 5.27 -8.11 -28.84
N GLY A 134 5.73 -8.34 -27.61
CA GLY A 134 7.07 -7.97 -27.15
C GLY A 134 7.23 -8.12 -25.63
N PRO A 135 8.38 -7.74 -25.06
CA PRO A 135 8.66 -7.90 -23.63
C PRO A 135 7.62 -7.25 -22.70
N GLY A 136 6.96 -6.18 -23.16
CA GLY A 136 5.91 -5.49 -22.39
C GLY A 136 4.54 -6.17 -22.44
N ALA A 137 4.30 -7.15 -23.31
CA ALA A 137 2.97 -7.76 -23.49
C ALA A 137 2.33 -8.29 -22.18
N PRO A 138 3.08 -8.86 -21.21
CA PRO A 138 2.51 -9.28 -19.92
C PRO A 138 2.02 -8.12 -19.02
N GLY A 139 2.34 -6.87 -19.34
CA GLY A 139 2.07 -5.68 -18.52
C GLY A 139 0.63 -5.17 -18.51
N TRP A 140 -0.35 -5.93 -19.02
CA TRP A 140 -1.75 -5.51 -19.13
C TRP A 140 -2.42 -5.18 -17.80
N GLY A 141 -1.91 -5.71 -16.69
CA GLY A 141 -2.38 -5.40 -15.33
C GLY A 141 -1.86 -4.08 -14.76
N ILE A 142 -0.81 -3.48 -15.35
CA ILE A 142 -0.21 -2.23 -14.85
C ILE A 142 -1.23 -1.06 -14.84
N PRO A 143 -1.94 -0.75 -15.93
CA PRO A 143 -2.89 0.37 -15.95
C PRO A 143 -4.22 0.09 -15.24
N MET A 144 -4.44 -1.14 -14.77
CA MET A 144 -5.62 -1.50 -13.98
C MET A 144 -5.50 -1.02 -12.52
N ALA A 145 -4.28 -0.97 -11.99
CA ALA A 145 -4.06 -0.66 -10.59
C ALA A 145 -4.35 0.82 -10.29
N THR A 146 -5.13 1.07 -9.24
CA THR A 146 -5.37 2.42 -8.68
C THR A 146 -4.76 2.50 -7.30
N ASP A 147 -3.92 3.50 -7.05
CA ASP A 147 -3.38 3.77 -5.73
C ASP A 147 -4.42 4.50 -4.85
N ILE A 148 -5.09 3.73 -3.98
CA ILE A 148 -6.13 4.22 -3.08
C ILE A 148 -5.57 5.29 -2.12
N ALA A 149 -4.32 5.15 -1.66
CA ALA A 149 -3.72 6.09 -0.72
C ALA A 149 -3.52 7.47 -1.38
N PHE A 150 -3.06 7.48 -2.64
CA PHE A 150 -2.93 8.72 -3.40
C PHE A 150 -4.28 9.32 -3.79
N ALA A 151 -5.24 8.48 -4.24
CA ALA A 151 -6.57 8.93 -4.60
C ALA A 151 -7.31 9.58 -3.41
N LEU A 152 -7.30 8.94 -2.24
CA LEU A 152 -7.90 9.51 -1.02
C LEU A 152 -7.12 10.74 -0.53
N GLY A 153 -5.80 10.72 -0.62
CA GLY A 153 -4.95 11.85 -0.19
C GLY A 153 -5.17 13.14 -0.98
N ILE A 154 -5.58 13.04 -2.26
CA ILE A 154 -5.94 14.22 -3.09
C ILE A 154 -7.39 14.67 -2.87
N LEU A 155 -8.29 13.73 -2.55
CA LEU A 155 -9.71 14.04 -2.35
C LEU A 155 -10.02 14.63 -0.96
N ALA A 156 -9.11 14.48 0.01
CA ALA A 156 -9.22 14.95 1.39
C ALA A 156 -8.80 16.42 1.57
#